data_AF-A0A6P0V9C1-F1
#
_entry.id   AF-A0A6P0V9C1-F1
#
_cell.length_a   1.000
_cell.length_b   1.000
_cell.length_c   1.000
_cell.angle_alpha   90.00
_cell.angle_beta   90.00
_cell.angle_gamma   90.00
#
_symmetry.space_group_name_H-M   'P 1'
#
loop_
_entity.id
_entity.type
_entity.pdbx_description
1 polymer ?
#
loop_
_entity_poly.entity_id
_entity_poly.type
_entity_poly.pdbx_seq_one_letter_code
_entity_poly.pdbx_strand_id
1 'polypeptide(L)'
;MTNKTFAKSGENQNYPHQGWNHHHTEHEHGENHCEHHHVHDEESLRRIINRLSRIEGHIRGIKTMVKESRPCPDVLVQIAAVRGALDRVSRIILDEH
;
A
#
# COMPACT_ATOMS: atom_id res chain seq x y z
N MET A 1 -12.30 -47.08 3.41
CA MET A 1 -13.06 -47.49 4.60
C MET A 1 -12.10 -48.10 5.60
N THR A 2 -11.80 -47.40 6.68
CA THR A 2 -11.74 -47.90 8.07
C THR A 2 -11.23 -46.74 8.93
N ASN A 3 -12.17 -46.18 9.70
CA ASN A 3 -11.94 -45.16 10.71
C ASN A 3 -10.88 -45.60 11.72
N LYS A 4 -10.05 -44.66 12.14
CA LYS A 4 -9.52 -44.65 13.51
C LYS A 4 -9.76 -43.30 14.14
N THR A 5 -10.95 -43.16 14.70
CA THR A 5 -11.25 -42.25 15.79
C THR A 5 -10.38 -42.65 16.98
N PHE A 6 -9.54 -41.73 17.46
CA PHE A 6 -9.07 -41.79 18.84
C PHE A 6 -9.17 -40.39 19.43
N ALA A 7 -10.23 -40.22 20.21
CA ALA A 7 -10.38 -39.14 21.16
C ALA A 7 -9.38 -39.34 22.30
N LYS A 8 -8.78 -38.24 22.76
CA LYS A 8 -8.21 -37.95 24.08
C LYS A 8 -7.32 -36.73 23.85
N SER A 9 -7.31 -35.70 24.65
CA SER A 9 -7.96 -35.38 25.90
C SER A 9 -7.55 -33.92 26.14
N GLY A 10 -8.39 -33.13 26.80
CA GLY A 10 -7.99 -31.79 27.21
C GLY A 10 -6.73 -31.86 28.08
N GLU A 11 -5.63 -31.38 27.52
CA GLU A 11 -4.44 -31.03 28.29
C GLU A 11 -4.41 -29.51 28.33
N ASN A 12 -5.01 -28.98 29.38
CA ASN A 12 -4.80 -27.64 29.87
C ASN A 12 -3.31 -27.54 30.26
N GLN A 13 -2.48 -27.14 29.30
CA GLN A 13 -1.07 -26.87 29.54
C GLN A 13 -0.97 -25.56 30.32
N ASN A 14 -1.11 -25.70 31.63
CA ASN A 14 -0.77 -24.71 32.64
C ASN A 14 0.75 -24.48 32.59
N TYR A 15 1.18 -23.49 31.82
CA TYR A 15 2.58 -23.08 31.78
C TYR A 15 2.87 -22.24 33.04
N PRO A 16 3.80 -22.67 33.91
CA PRO A 16 4.15 -21.89 35.08
C PRO A 16 4.84 -20.60 34.61
N HIS A 17 4.19 -19.46 34.85
CA HIS A 17 4.79 -18.14 34.68
C HIS A 17 5.85 -17.96 35.78
N GLN A 18 7.00 -18.62 35.61
CA GLN A 18 8.18 -18.38 36.42
C GLN A 18 8.71 -17.02 36.00
N GLY A 19 8.61 -16.06 36.93
CA GLY A 19 8.92 -14.66 36.72
C GLY A 19 10.35 -14.48 36.21
N TRP A 20 10.46 -14.05 34.95
CA TRP A 20 11.67 -13.44 34.46
C TRP A 20 11.77 -12.08 35.13
N ASN A 21 12.71 -11.94 36.06
CA ASN A 21 13.17 -10.64 36.54
C ASN A 21 13.75 -9.89 35.33
N HIS A 22 12.89 -9.25 34.54
CA HIS A 22 13.31 -8.26 33.56
C HIS A 22 13.94 -7.13 34.36
N HIS A 23 15.27 -7.12 34.38
CA HIS A 23 16.03 -5.93 34.69
C HIS A 23 15.65 -4.93 33.61
N HIS A 24 14.61 -4.13 33.86
CA HIS A 24 14.28 -2.95 33.08
C HIS A 24 15.44 -1.98 33.33
N THR A 25 16.48 -2.08 32.52
CA THR A 25 17.31 -0.92 32.26
C THR A 25 16.39 0.07 31.57
N GLU A 26 16.02 1.11 32.28
CA GLU A 26 15.30 2.26 31.76
C GLU A 26 16.08 2.78 30.56
N HIS A 27 15.64 2.42 29.36
CA HIS A 27 16.02 3.15 28.16
C HIS A 27 15.13 4.38 28.14
N GLU A 28 15.67 5.50 28.61
CA GLU A 28 15.12 6.81 28.33
C GLU A 28 15.10 6.98 26.80
N HIS A 29 13.94 6.77 26.20
CA HIS A 29 13.66 7.32 24.88
C HIS A 29 13.50 8.82 25.07
N GLY A 30 14.63 9.53 25.17
CA GLY A 30 14.66 10.97 24.98
C GLY A 30 13.88 11.27 23.70
N GLU A 31 12.82 12.05 23.83
CA GLU A 31 11.86 12.39 22.79
C GLU A 31 12.54 13.21 21.69
N ASN A 32 13.39 12.56 20.90
CA ASN A 32 13.69 12.98 19.54
C ASN A 32 12.63 12.31 18.68
N HIS A 33 11.43 12.88 18.69
CA HIS A 33 10.51 12.70 17.58
C HIS A 33 11.27 13.17 16.34
N CYS A 34 11.81 12.24 15.57
CA CYS A 34 12.31 12.51 14.23
C CYS A 34 11.10 12.94 13.41
N GLU A 35 10.89 14.25 13.36
CA GLU A 35 10.00 14.88 12.40
C GLU A 35 10.62 14.59 11.04
N HIS A 36 10.21 13.48 10.43
CA HIS A 36 10.62 13.10 9.08
C HIS A 36 10.03 14.12 8.11
N HIS A 37 10.73 15.24 7.95
CA HIS A 37 10.47 16.25 6.93
C HIS A 37 10.90 15.65 5.59
N HIS A 38 10.01 14.88 4.95
CA HIS A 38 10.26 14.35 3.61
C HIS A 38 10.22 15.52 2.62
N VAL A 39 11.38 16.15 2.41
CA VAL A 39 11.59 17.09 1.32
C VAL A 39 11.71 16.26 0.05
N HIS A 40 10.62 16.14 -0.71
CA HIS A 40 10.69 15.64 -2.07
C HIS A 40 11.71 16.48 -2.84
N ASP A 41 12.71 15.84 -3.44
CA ASP A 41 13.63 16.51 -4.35
C ASP A 41 12.82 17.22 -5.46
N GLU A 42 13.20 18.45 -5.82
CA GLU A 42 12.40 19.27 -6.75
C GLU A 42 12.27 18.59 -8.13
N GLU A 43 13.24 17.77 -8.51
CA GLU A 43 13.17 16.94 -9.72
C GLU A 43 12.10 15.84 -9.60
N SER A 44 12.06 15.14 -8.46
CA SER A 44 11.03 14.14 -8.15
C SER A 44 9.63 14.75 -8.26
N LEU A 45 9.41 15.90 -7.60
CA LEU A 45 8.12 16.58 -7.61
C LEU A 45 7.69 16.93 -9.04
N ARG A 46 8.60 17.50 -9.84
CA ARG A 46 8.36 17.79 -11.26
C ARG A 46 8.04 16.53 -12.06
N ARG A 47 8.73 15.41 -11.81
CA ARG A 47 8.44 14.13 -12.48
C ARG A 47 7.04 13.60 -12.14
N ILE A 48 6.62 13.69 -10.89
CA ILE A 48 5.28 13.30 -10.43
C ILE A 48 4.21 14.18 -11.10
N ILE A 49 4.38 15.51 -11.04
CA ILE A 49 3.46 16.47 -11.67
C ILE A 49 3.32 16.18 -13.17
N ASN A 50 4.44 15.99 -13.88
CA ASN A 50 4.43 15.68 -15.31
C ASN A 50 3.70 14.37 -15.65
N ARG A 51 3.70 13.38 -14.74
CA ARG A 51 2.95 12.13 -14.94
C ARG A 51 1.45 12.36 -14.71
N LEU A 52 1.10 13.11 -13.66
CA LEU A 52 -0.28 13.49 -13.36
C LEU A 52 -0.90 14.30 -14.51
N SER A 53 -0.17 15.27 -15.09
CA SER A 53 -0.66 16.04 -16.25
C SER A 53 -0.96 15.17 -17.47
N ARG A 54 -0.16 14.12 -17.72
CA ARG A 54 -0.45 13.14 -18.79
C ARG A 54 -1.70 12.32 -18.47
N ILE A 55 -1.85 11.88 -17.22
CA ILE A 55 -3.04 11.15 -16.77
C ILE A 55 -4.30 12.01 -16.94
N GLU A 56 -4.22 13.30 -16.60
CA GLU A 56 -5.31 14.25 -16.81
C GLU A 56 -5.69 14.34 -18.30
N GLY A 57 -4.71 14.39 -19.19
CA GLY A 57 -4.93 14.33 -20.65
C GLY A 57 -5.70 13.06 -21.08
N HIS A 58 -5.33 11.90 -20.53
CA HIS A 58 -6.07 10.66 -20.80
C HIS A 58 -7.51 10.70 -20.29
N ILE A 59 -7.75 11.24 -19.09
CA ILE A 59 -9.11 11.40 -18.55
C ILE A 59 -9.95 12.32 -19.43
N ARG A 60 -9.36 13.43 -19.91
CA ARG A 60 -10.02 14.32 -20.88
C ARG A 60 -10.35 13.57 -22.18
N GLY A 61 -9.45 12.73 -22.68
CA GLY A 61 -9.67 11.86 -23.84
C GLY A 61 -10.84 10.88 -23.63
N ILE A 62 -10.88 10.19 -22.50
CA ILE A 62 -11.97 9.28 -22.12
C ILE A 62 -13.31 10.02 -22.10
N LYS A 63 -13.35 11.22 -21.51
CA LYS A 63 -14.56 12.07 -21.50
C LYS A 63 -15.05 12.36 -22.92
N THR A 64 -14.15 12.65 -23.85
CA THR A 64 -14.50 12.85 -25.27
C THR A 64 -15.02 11.57 -25.91
N MET A 65 -14.36 10.43 -25.68
CA MET A 65 -14.82 9.15 -26.23
C MET A 65 -16.24 8.78 -25.80
N VAL A 66 -16.59 9.05 -24.55
CA VAL A 66 -17.95 8.84 -24.02
C VAL A 66 -18.94 9.79 -24.70
N LYS A 67 -18.60 11.08 -24.84
CA LYS A 67 -19.44 12.05 -25.56
C LYS A 67 -19.68 11.66 -27.02
N GLU A 68 -18.68 11.10 -27.67
CA GLU A 68 -18.76 10.59 -29.05
C GLU A 68 -19.47 9.23 -29.17
N SER A 69 -19.95 8.65 -28.06
CA SER A 69 -20.57 7.31 -28.04
C SER A 69 -19.68 6.23 -28.66
N ARG A 70 -18.37 6.29 -28.41
CA ARG A 70 -17.41 5.26 -28.86
C ARG A 70 -17.72 3.90 -28.24
N PRO A 71 -17.30 2.79 -28.88
CA PRO A 71 -17.53 1.45 -28.36
C PRO A 71 -17.01 1.29 -26.92
N CYS A 72 -17.84 0.69 -26.06
CA CYS A 72 -17.50 0.47 -24.66
C CYS A 72 -16.14 -0.24 -24.45
N PRO A 73 -15.77 -1.27 -25.24
CA PRO A 73 -14.46 -1.91 -25.10
C PRO A 73 -13.28 -0.93 -25.24
N ASP A 74 -13.35 0.00 -26.18
CA ASP A 74 -12.29 0.98 -26.41
C ASP A 74 -12.14 1.94 -25.23
N VAL A 75 -13.28 2.38 -24.68
CA VAL A 75 -13.31 3.23 -23.48
C VAL A 75 -12.70 2.50 -22.28
N LEU A 76 -13.05 1.22 -22.10
CA LEU A 76 -12.52 0.40 -21.00
C LEU A 76 -11.01 0.19 -21.10
N VAL A 77 -10.46 0.02 -22.32
CA VAL A 77 -9.01 -0.05 -22.54
C VAL A 77 -8.33 1.23 -22.09
N GLN A 78 -8.88 2.41 -22.40
CA GLN A 78 -8.31 3.69 -21.95
C GLN A 78 -8.40 3.87 -20.43
N ILE A 79 -9.50 3.45 -19.81
CA ILE A 79 -9.63 3.46 -18.34
C ILE A 79 -8.56 2.56 -17.70
N ALA A 80 -8.33 1.37 -18.25
CA ALA A 80 -7.29 0.46 -17.76
C ALA A 80 -5.89 1.09 -17.90
N ALA A 81 -5.62 1.80 -19.00
CA ALA A 81 -4.36 2.52 -19.20
C ALA A 81 -4.16 3.63 -18.15
N VAL A 82 -5.21 4.38 -17.81
CA VAL A 82 -5.19 5.40 -16.75
C VAL A 82 -4.91 4.77 -15.39
N ARG A 83 -5.58 3.66 -15.06
CA ARG A 83 -5.35 2.94 -13.80
C ARG A 83 -3.88 2.50 -13.68
N GLY A 84 -3.33 1.86 -14.70
CA GLY A 84 -1.93 1.45 -14.70
C GLY A 84 -0.95 2.64 -14.63
N ALA A 85 -1.32 3.81 -15.15
CA ALA A 85 -0.52 5.02 -15.00
C ALA A 85 -0.55 5.57 -13.56
N LEU A 86 -1.70 5.54 -12.91
CA LEU A 86 -1.85 5.90 -11.49
C LEU A 86 -1.04 4.96 -10.59
N ASP A 87 -1.13 3.65 -10.81
CA ASP A 87 -0.36 2.65 -10.04
C ASP A 87 1.16 2.92 -10.11
N ARG A 88 1.65 3.36 -11.27
CA ARG A 88 3.06 3.76 -11.43
C ARG A 88 3.41 5.04 -10.66
N VAL A 89 2.49 6.01 -10.59
CA VAL A 89 2.70 7.23 -9.79
C VAL A 89 2.70 6.89 -8.30
N SER A 90 1.77 6.06 -7.84
CA SER A 90 1.72 5.59 -6.45
C SER A 90 3.02 4.91 -6.04
N ARG A 91 3.58 4.05 -6.89
CA ARG A 91 4.89 3.41 -6.63
C ARG A 91 6.02 4.43 -6.47
N ILE A 92 6.10 5.42 -7.35
CA ILE A 92 7.15 6.46 -7.26
C ILE A 92 7.05 7.22 -5.93
N ILE A 93 5.84 7.59 -5.53
CA ILE A 93 5.63 8.30 -4.25
C ILE A 93 6.03 7.43 -3.07
N LEU A 94 5.71 6.12 -3.11
CA LEU A 94 6.09 5.17 -2.07
C LEU A 94 7.60 4.92 -2.02
N ASP A 95 8.27 4.83 -3.18
CA ASP A 95 9.72 4.58 -3.27
C ASP A 95 10.54 5.80 -2.81
N GLU A 96 9.96 7.00 -2.87
CA GLU A 96 10.58 8.26 -2.42
C GLU A 96 10.29 8.59 -0.94
N HIS A 97 9.48 7.77 -0.25
CA HIS A 97 9.18 7.87 1.18
C HIS A 97 10.08 6.93 1.99
#